data_AF-A0A176WS71-F1
#
_entry.id   AF-A0A176WS71-F1
#
_cell.length_a   1.000
_cell.length_b   1.000
_cell.length_c   1.000
_cell.angle_alpha   90.00
_cell.angle_beta   90.00
_cell.angle_gamma   90.00
#
_symmetry.space_group_name_H-M   'P 1'
#
loop_
_entity.id
_entity.type
_entity.pdbx_description
1 polymer ?
#
loop_
_entity_poly.entity_id
_entity_poly.type
_entity_poly.pdbx_seq_one_letter_code
_entity_poly.pdbx_strand_id
1 'polypeptide(L)'
;MRSPYLAPMTFLDEPQIFDQLGILRLTYLRAGLLSAVHIVLAADADPLQDFCIADIAAGPVSNGFPCKLPVLASTDDFAFSGLAEAADPSVYATNGSATLAFVREWPALNTQGLSLIRLDINPGGIIFPHTHNLATEILYVLEGEMYTGFVTNNFGNDPTISNKLYAKVVKKGEAFIFPRGLLHFQLNKGKVLASSLNVLNSQNPGIQLMPSALFGSGIDREMLEKSFFMSEAQVAALETIFQQ
;
A
#
# COMPACT_ATOMS: atom_id res chain seq x y z
N MET A 1 -4.59 -86.13 -1.46
CA MET A 1 -4.71 -86.31 0.00
C MET A 1 -5.59 -85.18 0.53
N ARG A 2 -6.76 -85.53 1.11
CA ARG A 2 -7.66 -84.80 2.03
C ARG A 2 -8.11 -83.33 1.75
N SER A 3 -9.39 -83.26 1.35
CA SER A 3 -10.52 -82.32 1.59
C SER A 3 -10.53 -81.49 2.91
N PRO A 4 -11.58 -80.67 3.19
CA PRO A 4 -12.12 -79.42 2.60
C PRO A 4 -12.19 -78.29 3.69
N TYR A 5 -12.90 -77.16 3.48
CA TYR A 5 -13.94 -76.60 4.38
C TYR A 5 -14.25 -75.12 4.08
N LEU A 6 -15.53 -74.87 3.76
CA LEU A 6 -16.20 -73.57 3.83
C LEU A 6 -16.34 -73.15 5.30
N ALA A 7 -16.10 -71.88 5.59
CA ALA A 7 -16.51 -71.24 6.85
C ALA A 7 -17.77 -70.39 6.62
N PRO A 8 -18.63 -70.20 7.64
CA PRO A 8 -19.93 -69.53 7.49
C PRO A 8 -19.77 -68.00 7.48
N MET A 9 -20.61 -67.32 6.69
CA MET A 9 -20.82 -65.87 6.76
C MET A 9 -21.45 -65.51 8.12
N THR A 10 -20.69 -64.85 8.99
CA THR A 10 -21.25 -64.13 10.14
C THR A 10 -21.66 -62.74 9.67
N PHE A 11 -22.93 -62.40 9.82
CA PHE A 11 -23.44 -61.03 9.70
C PHE A 11 -22.69 -60.16 10.73
N LEU A 12 -21.98 -59.13 10.25
CA LEU A 12 -21.42 -58.12 11.14
C LEU A 12 -22.56 -57.22 11.61
N ASP A 13 -22.76 -57.20 12.92
CA ASP A 13 -23.65 -56.30 13.64
C ASP A 13 -23.40 -54.84 13.23
N GLU A 14 -24.49 -54.09 13.09
CA GLU A 14 -24.56 -52.72 12.56
C GLU A 14 -24.43 -51.54 13.59
N PRO A 15 -23.85 -51.64 14.81
CA PRO A 15 -23.78 -50.47 15.70
C PRO A 15 -22.55 -49.57 15.48
N GLN A 16 -21.51 -50.02 14.76
CA GLN A 16 -20.27 -49.23 14.60
C GLN A 16 -20.35 -48.12 13.54
N ILE A 17 -21.29 -48.20 12.59
CA ILE A 17 -21.38 -47.26 11.46
C ILE A 17 -22.04 -45.93 11.87
N PHE A 18 -23.05 -45.98 12.74
CA PHE A 18 -23.76 -44.77 13.19
C PHE A 18 -22.89 -43.87 14.08
N ASP A 19 -22.00 -44.45 14.88
CA ASP A 19 -21.11 -43.70 15.78
C ASP A 19 -19.97 -43.00 15.01
N GLN A 20 -19.44 -43.67 13.96
CA GLN A 20 -18.45 -43.06 13.07
C GLN A 20 -19.01 -41.88 12.26
N LEU A 21 -20.27 -41.96 11.80
CA LEU A 21 -20.91 -40.86 11.08
C LEU A 21 -21.15 -39.64 11.98
N GLY A 22 -21.48 -39.85 13.25
CA GLY A 22 -21.68 -38.77 14.23
C GLY A 22 -20.39 -38.03 14.55
N ILE A 23 -19.30 -38.78 14.79
CA ILE A 23 -17.96 -38.22 15.02
C ILE A 23 -17.47 -37.46 13.78
N LEU A 24 -17.67 -38.02 12.59
CA LEU A 24 -17.27 -37.41 11.32
C LEU A 24 -18.02 -36.08 11.07
N ARG A 25 -19.34 -36.03 11.31
CA ARG A 25 -20.14 -34.79 11.21
C ARG A 25 -19.70 -33.72 12.21
N LEU A 26 -19.40 -34.12 13.45
CA LEU A 26 -18.92 -33.18 14.49
C LEU A 26 -17.51 -32.65 14.16
N THR A 27 -16.67 -33.48 13.52
CA THR A 27 -15.33 -33.10 13.07
C THR A 27 -15.40 -32.15 11.87
N TYR A 28 -16.28 -32.39 10.91
CA TYR A 28 -16.53 -31.45 9.81
C TYR A 28 -17.18 -30.14 10.28
N LEU A 29 -18.09 -30.17 11.27
CA LEU A 29 -18.63 -28.93 11.87
C LEU A 29 -17.54 -28.13 12.59
N ARG A 30 -16.64 -28.79 13.35
CA ARG A 30 -15.51 -28.12 14.02
C ARG A 30 -14.48 -27.58 13.02
N ALA A 31 -14.16 -28.33 11.97
CA ALA A 31 -13.25 -27.87 10.91
C ALA A 31 -13.86 -26.71 10.10
N GLY A 32 -15.17 -26.73 9.85
CA GLY A 32 -15.89 -25.62 9.22
C GLY A 32 -15.95 -24.36 10.09
N LEU A 33 -16.07 -24.50 11.41
CA LEU A 33 -16.09 -23.37 12.35
C LEU A 33 -14.70 -22.73 12.54
N LEU A 34 -13.62 -23.52 12.46
CA LEU A 34 -12.23 -23.03 12.48
C LEU A 34 -11.82 -22.32 11.18
N SER A 35 -12.49 -22.61 10.06
CA SER A 35 -12.21 -22.00 8.75
C SER A 35 -12.88 -20.64 8.52
N ALA A 36 -13.75 -20.18 9.43
CA ALA A 36 -14.60 -19.01 9.21
C ALA A 36 -14.02 -17.66 9.70
N VAL A 37 -12.84 -17.65 10.35
CA VAL A 37 -12.21 -16.40 10.79
C VAL A 37 -11.12 -15.99 9.81
N HIS A 38 -11.54 -15.57 8.61
CA HIS A 38 -10.66 -14.80 7.75
C HIS A 38 -10.70 -13.36 8.27
N ILE A 39 -9.78 -13.01 9.16
CA ILE A 39 -9.55 -11.60 9.50
C ILE A 39 -8.99 -10.97 8.24
N VAL A 40 -9.83 -10.28 7.48
CA VAL A 40 -9.39 -9.46 6.34
C VAL A 40 -8.69 -8.24 6.92
N LEU A 41 -7.37 -8.33 7.11
CA LEU A 41 -6.54 -7.18 7.44
C LEU A 41 -6.26 -6.41 6.15
N ALA A 42 -7.13 -5.43 5.85
CA ALA A 42 -6.98 -4.58 4.67
C ALA A 42 -6.09 -3.35 4.91
N ALA A 43 -5.60 -3.14 6.14
CA ALA A 43 -4.79 -2.02 6.58
C ALA A 43 -3.75 -2.48 7.62
N ASP A 44 -2.93 -1.55 8.11
CA ASP A 44 -2.00 -1.81 9.22
C ASP A 44 -2.76 -2.41 10.41
N ALA A 45 -2.13 -3.38 11.09
CA ALA A 45 -2.72 -4.01 12.26
C ALA A 45 -2.70 -3.05 13.47
N ASP A 46 -3.75 -3.12 14.29
CA ASP A 46 -3.78 -2.37 15.54
C ASP A 46 -2.62 -2.79 16.46
N PRO A 47 -2.02 -1.86 17.22
CA PRO A 47 -0.93 -2.17 18.13
C PRO A 47 -1.43 -3.06 19.29
N LEU A 48 -0.57 -3.99 19.72
CA LEU A 48 -0.83 -4.87 20.87
C LEU A 48 -0.24 -4.35 22.19
N GLN A 49 0.49 -3.24 22.12
CA GLN A 49 1.14 -2.55 23.24
C GLN A 49 1.27 -1.06 22.91
N ASP A 50 1.53 -0.23 23.92
CA ASP A 50 1.56 1.23 23.77
C ASP A 50 2.52 1.71 22.68
N PHE A 51 3.71 1.11 22.57
CA PHE A 51 4.67 1.43 21.51
C PHE A 51 5.57 0.24 21.15
N CYS A 52 6.08 0.25 19.92
CA CYS A 52 7.04 -0.72 19.40
C CYS A 52 7.97 0.00 18.42
N ILE A 53 9.01 0.68 18.91
CA ILE A 53 9.96 1.41 18.05
C ILE A 53 10.66 0.40 17.13
N ALA A 54 10.58 0.60 15.81
CA ALA A 54 11.19 -0.33 14.85
C ALA A 54 12.71 -0.44 15.03
N ASP A 55 13.19 -1.68 15.07
CA ASP A 55 14.60 -2.00 14.86
C ASP A 55 14.87 -2.10 13.36
N ILE A 56 15.23 -0.96 12.76
CA ILE A 56 15.52 -0.86 11.33
C ILE A 56 16.74 -1.72 10.93
N ALA A 57 17.70 -1.92 11.84
CA ALA A 57 18.92 -2.68 11.56
C ALA A 57 18.64 -4.19 11.48
N ALA A 58 17.68 -4.70 12.24
CA ALA A 58 17.20 -6.08 12.14
C ALA A 58 16.44 -6.37 10.84
N GLY A 59 16.02 -5.33 10.11
CA GLY A 59 15.26 -5.46 8.87
C GLY A 59 13.79 -5.84 9.11
N PRO A 60 12.98 -5.86 8.04
CA PRO A 60 11.57 -6.20 8.15
C PRO A 60 11.38 -7.69 8.49
N VAL A 61 10.37 -7.99 9.32
CA VAL A 61 9.96 -9.35 9.69
C VAL A 61 8.48 -9.54 9.35
N SER A 62 8.14 -10.63 8.65
CA SER A 62 6.79 -11.05 8.20
C SER A 62 5.81 -9.92 7.80
N ASN A 63 5.32 -9.13 8.75
CA ASN A 63 4.49 -7.94 8.57
C ASN A 63 5.01 -6.76 9.42
N GLY A 64 5.93 -5.95 8.87
CA GLY A 64 6.50 -4.77 9.54
C GLY A 64 7.94 -4.98 10.03
N PHE A 65 8.27 -4.42 11.20
CA PHE A 65 9.61 -4.47 11.80
C PHE A 65 9.57 -5.03 13.23
N PRO A 66 10.61 -5.74 13.68
CA PRO A 66 10.75 -6.12 15.08
C PRO A 66 10.93 -4.87 15.95
N CYS A 67 10.52 -4.94 17.22
CA CYS A 67 10.66 -3.82 18.15
C CYS A 67 12.06 -3.80 18.79
N LYS A 68 12.61 -2.60 19.01
CA LYS A 68 13.67 -2.39 19.99
C LYS A 68 13.17 -2.70 21.40
N LEU A 69 14.10 -2.97 22.33
CA LEU A 69 13.77 -3.13 23.75
C LEU A 69 13.17 -1.84 24.32
N PRO A 70 12.00 -1.88 24.98
CA PRO A 70 11.35 -0.68 25.50
C PRO A 70 12.19 0.13 26.49
N VAL A 71 13.08 -0.52 27.25
CA VAL A 71 13.99 0.14 28.21
C VAL A 71 15.01 1.05 27.53
N LEU A 72 15.23 0.90 26.22
CA LEU A 72 16.13 1.74 25.45
C LEU A 72 15.41 2.94 24.79
N ALA A 73 14.08 3.02 24.93
CA ALA A 73 13.30 4.11 24.37
C ALA A 73 13.55 5.42 25.15
N SER A 74 13.57 6.52 24.41
CA SER A 74 13.71 7.88 24.93
C SER A 74 12.68 8.80 24.29
N THR A 75 12.48 10.00 24.85
CA THR A 75 11.60 11.02 24.25
C THR A 75 11.99 11.35 22.81
N ASP A 76 13.29 11.30 22.50
CA ASP A 76 13.80 11.65 21.18
C ASP A 76 13.37 10.64 20.10
N ASP A 77 13.08 9.38 20.45
CA ASP A 77 12.53 8.40 19.50
C ASP A 77 11.12 8.80 19.02
N PHE A 78 10.35 9.51 19.86
CA PHE A 78 8.98 9.93 19.58
C PHE A 78 8.87 11.33 18.98
N ALA A 79 9.99 12.02 18.76
CA ALA A 79 10.02 13.32 18.11
C ALA A 79 10.62 13.20 16.71
N PHE A 80 10.09 13.95 15.74
CA PHE A 80 10.64 13.98 14.38
C PHE A 80 10.69 15.41 13.84
N SER A 81 11.89 15.91 13.61
CA SER A 81 12.14 17.24 13.05
C SER A 81 12.40 17.23 11.55
N GLY A 82 12.42 16.05 10.90
CA GLY A 82 12.79 15.91 9.49
C GLY A 82 11.85 16.62 8.50
N LEU A 83 10.65 17.04 8.94
CA LEU A 83 9.68 17.77 8.11
C LEU A 83 9.62 19.28 8.42
N ALA A 84 10.47 19.79 9.32
CA ALA A 84 10.39 21.17 9.80
C ALA A 84 10.61 22.18 8.67
N GLU A 85 11.62 21.94 7.84
CA GLU A 85 12.05 22.84 6.78
C GLU A 85 11.61 22.35 5.39
N ALA A 86 11.46 23.29 4.46
CA ALA A 86 11.21 22.97 3.07
C ALA A 86 12.46 22.34 2.43
N ALA A 87 12.28 21.28 1.64
CA ALA A 87 13.33 20.77 0.77
C ALA A 87 13.56 21.71 -0.42
N ASP A 88 14.76 21.67 -1.03
CA ASP A 88 15.03 22.35 -2.30
C ASP A 88 14.54 21.48 -3.48
N PRO A 89 13.45 21.84 -4.18
CA PRO A 89 12.91 21.02 -5.25
C PRO A 89 13.75 21.06 -6.52
N SER A 90 14.66 22.04 -6.66
CA SER A 90 15.45 22.25 -7.89
C SER A 90 16.47 21.15 -8.18
N VAL A 91 16.75 20.30 -7.18
CA VAL A 91 17.63 19.14 -7.31
C VAL A 91 16.99 17.99 -8.11
N TYR A 92 15.67 18.04 -8.33
CA TYR A 92 14.94 17.02 -9.09
C TYR A 92 14.45 17.56 -10.44
N ALA A 93 14.48 16.74 -11.48
CA ALA A 93 14.01 17.11 -12.82
C ALA A 93 12.52 17.50 -12.85
N THR A 94 11.72 16.99 -11.92
CA THR A 94 10.30 17.33 -11.74
C THR A 94 10.10 18.70 -11.08
N ASN A 95 11.16 19.30 -10.54
CA ASN A 95 11.11 20.52 -9.73
C ASN A 95 10.13 20.39 -8.52
N GLY A 96 9.99 19.17 -8.00
CA GLY A 96 9.15 18.80 -6.87
C GLY A 96 9.88 17.78 -5.99
N SER A 97 9.79 17.95 -4.68
CA SER A 97 10.43 17.09 -3.68
C SER A 97 9.41 16.54 -2.70
N ALA A 98 9.67 15.32 -2.22
CA ALA A 98 8.95 14.68 -1.14
C ALA A 98 9.93 14.29 -0.03
N THR A 99 9.74 14.87 1.16
CA THR A 99 10.46 14.46 2.38
C THR A 99 9.57 13.50 3.17
N LEU A 100 10.08 12.31 3.42
CA LEU A 100 9.32 11.21 4.00
C LEU A 100 9.50 11.13 5.52
N ALA A 101 8.44 10.77 6.21
CA ALA A 101 8.45 10.31 7.59
C ALA A 101 7.62 9.00 7.66
N PHE A 102 8.14 7.95 7.03
CA PHE A 102 7.60 6.60 7.14
C PHE A 102 8.31 5.86 8.27
N VAL A 103 7.96 4.60 8.51
CA VAL A 103 8.56 3.79 9.58
C VAL A 103 10.09 3.70 9.50
N ARG A 104 10.70 3.84 8.31
CA ARG A 104 12.17 3.83 8.17
C ARG A 104 12.82 5.12 8.64
N GLU A 105 12.22 6.26 8.35
CA GLU A 105 12.71 7.58 8.74
C GLU A 105 12.32 7.93 10.18
N TRP A 106 11.13 7.49 10.62
CA TRP A 106 10.62 7.69 11.97
C TRP A 106 10.17 6.36 12.60
N PRO A 107 11.10 5.61 13.22
CA PRO A 107 10.85 4.26 13.74
C PRO A 107 9.74 4.12 14.78
N ALA A 108 9.38 5.20 15.48
CA ALA A 108 8.27 5.19 16.43
C ALA A 108 6.89 5.03 15.77
N LEU A 109 6.77 5.21 14.44
CA LEU A 109 5.53 4.96 13.71
C LEU A 109 5.19 3.47 13.55
N ASN A 110 6.11 2.58 13.88
CA ASN A 110 5.86 1.14 13.80
C ASN A 110 4.71 0.73 14.73
N THR A 111 3.81 -0.08 14.17
CA THR A 111 2.52 -0.51 14.73
C THR A 111 1.48 0.60 14.94
N GLN A 112 1.74 1.85 14.53
CA GLN A 112 0.82 2.98 14.81
C GLN A 112 -0.14 3.30 13.66
N GLY A 113 0.03 2.67 12.50
CA GLY A 113 -0.90 2.84 11.38
C GLY A 113 -0.89 4.23 10.73
N LEU A 114 0.18 5.01 10.92
CA LEU A 114 0.29 6.39 10.43
C LEU A 114 1.67 6.68 9.85
N SER A 115 1.70 7.59 8.88
CA SER A 115 2.93 8.22 8.40
C SER A 115 2.68 9.63 7.88
N LEU A 116 3.76 10.39 7.68
CA LEU A 116 3.71 11.75 7.17
C LEU A 116 4.62 11.93 5.95
N ILE A 117 4.25 12.86 5.09
CA ILE A 117 5.07 13.34 3.97
C ILE A 117 4.98 14.87 3.92
N ARG A 118 6.11 15.54 3.77
CA ARG A 118 6.15 16.94 3.33
C ARG A 118 6.43 16.98 1.84
N LEU A 119 5.61 17.73 1.10
CA LEU A 119 5.88 18.03 -0.31
C LEU A 119 6.28 19.50 -0.43
N ASP A 120 7.30 19.78 -1.22
CA ASP A 120 7.72 21.13 -1.62
C ASP A 120 7.88 21.14 -3.15
N ILE A 121 7.13 22.00 -3.83
CA ILE A 121 7.00 21.99 -5.28
C ILE A 121 7.21 23.42 -5.81
N ASN A 122 8.24 23.63 -6.63
CA ASN A 122 8.50 24.92 -7.26
C ASN A 122 7.44 25.25 -8.33
N PRO A 123 7.29 26.52 -8.75
CA PRO A 123 6.37 26.89 -9.82
C PRO A 123 6.54 26.03 -11.07
N GLY A 124 5.45 25.43 -11.56
CA GLY A 124 5.47 24.52 -12.71
C GLY A 124 5.99 23.10 -12.41
N GLY A 125 6.48 22.85 -11.19
CA GLY A 125 6.93 21.54 -10.75
C GLY A 125 5.78 20.58 -10.44
N ILE A 126 6.11 19.29 -10.37
CA ILE A 126 5.13 18.22 -10.15
C ILE A 126 5.62 17.17 -9.15
N ILE A 127 4.65 16.46 -8.59
CA ILE A 127 4.82 15.06 -8.20
C ILE A 127 4.08 14.24 -9.26
N PHE A 128 4.76 13.25 -9.84
CA PHE A 128 4.19 12.44 -10.93
C PHE A 128 2.85 11.81 -10.55
N PRO A 129 2.00 11.44 -11.52
CA PRO A 129 0.88 10.54 -11.25
C PRO A 129 1.37 9.28 -10.54
N HIS A 130 0.79 8.95 -9.39
CA HIS A 130 1.21 7.84 -8.55
C HIS A 130 0.06 7.27 -7.71
N THR A 131 0.33 6.15 -7.04
CA THR A 131 -0.60 5.51 -6.11
C THR A 131 0.09 5.18 -4.78
N HIS A 132 -0.72 5.15 -3.72
CA HIS A 132 -0.38 4.56 -2.42
C HIS A 132 -1.28 3.33 -2.21
N ASN A 133 -0.77 2.14 -2.49
CA ASN A 133 -1.57 0.92 -2.48
C ASN A 133 -1.98 0.48 -1.06
N LEU A 134 -1.22 0.91 -0.04
CA LEU A 134 -1.41 0.50 1.35
C LEU A 134 -2.00 1.61 2.24
N ALA A 135 -2.31 2.79 1.70
CA ALA A 135 -2.85 3.90 2.48
C ALA A 135 -3.79 4.83 1.70
N THR A 136 -4.74 5.41 2.42
CA THR A 136 -5.41 6.68 2.07
C THR A 136 -4.50 7.81 2.51
N GLU A 137 -4.52 8.92 1.77
CA GLU A 137 -3.74 10.12 2.05
C GLU A 137 -4.66 11.33 2.21
N ILE A 138 -4.34 12.20 3.18
CA ILE A 138 -4.88 13.55 3.28
C ILE A 138 -3.73 14.52 3.08
N LEU A 139 -3.85 15.40 2.09
CA LEU A 139 -2.96 16.53 1.84
C LEU A 139 -3.51 17.77 2.52
N TYR A 140 -2.68 18.51 3.25
CA TYR A 140 -2.98 19.83 3.82
C TYR A 140 -1.95 20.85 3.35
N VAL A 141 -2.39 21.93 2.69
CA VAL A 141 -1.48 22.92 2.11
C VAL A 141 -0.95 23.87 3.18
N LEU A 142 0.37 23.91 3.33
CA LEU A 142 1.08 24.80 4.24
C LEU A 142 1.32 26.17 3.61
N GLU A 143 1.75 26.20 2.35
CA GLU A 143 2.08 27.42 1.61
C GLU A 143 1.71 27.28 0.13
N GLY A 144 1.42 28.41 -0.52
CA GLY A 144 1.12 28.47 -1.95
C GLY A 144 -0.20 27.79 -2.34
N GLU A 145 -0.21 27.20 -3.54
CA GLU A 145 -1.36 26.50 -4.11
C GLU A 145 -0.93 25.34 -5.01
N MET A 146 -1.74 24.28 -5.04
CA MET A 146 -1.48 23.06 -5.80
C MET A 146 -2.72 22.66 -6.59
N TYR A 147 -2.57 22.45 -7.89
CA TYR A 147 -3.54 21.68 -8.66
C TYR A 147 -3.34 20.20 -8.37
N THR A 148 -4.32 19.58 -7.72
CA THR A 148 -4.25 18.18 -7.33
C THR A 148 -5.60 17.49 -7.56
N GLY A 149 -5.57 16.17 -7.67
CA GLY A 149 -6.77 15.36 -7.84
C GLY A 149 -6.46 13.88 -7.97
N PHE A 150 -7.51 13.07 -7.97
CA PHE A 150 -7.45 11.63 -8.21
C PHE A 150 -8.39 11.19 -9.33
N VAL A 151 -8.12 10.00 -9.86
CA VAL A 151 -8.93 9.36 -10.90
C VAL A 151 -9.60 8.11 -10.33
N THR A 152 -10.93 8.02 -10.47
CA THR A 152 -11.67 6.81 -10.04
C THR A 152 -11.41 5.64 -10.98
N ASN A 153 -11.55 4.42 -10.48
CA ASN A 153 -11.64 3.22 -11.30
C ASN A 153 -13.04 3.07 -11.92
N ASN A 154 -13.17 2.15 -12.89
CA ASN A 154 -14.48 1.69 -13.35
C ASN A 154 -15.04 0.73 -12.28
N PHE A 155 -16.12 1.14 -11.62
CA PHE A 155 -16.76 0.33 -10.57
C PHE A 155 -17.63 -0.76 -11.18
N GLY A 156 -17.47 -2.01 -10.72
CA GLY A 156 -18.37 -3.11 -11.05
C GLY A 156 -18.26 -3.66 -12.49
N ASN A 157 -17.19 -3.30 -13.22
CA ASN A 157 -17.01 -3.65 -14.64
C ASN A 157 -18.17 -3.17 -15.53
N ASP A 158 -18.87 -2.11 -15.12
CA ASP A 158 -19.92 -1.53 -15.95
C ASP A 158 -19.25 -0.76 -17.10
N PRO A 159 -19.41 -1.18 -18.37
CA PRO A 159 -18.76 -0.53 -19.50
C PRO A 159 -19.26 0.92 -19.72
N THR A 160 -20.33 1.33 -19.03
CA THR A 160 -20.86 2.70 -19.07
C THR A 160 -20.20 3.64 -18.06
N ILE A 161 -19.49 3.10 -17.07
CA ILE A 161 -18.80 3.87 -16.03
C ILE A 161 -17.33 4.06 -16.43
N SER A 162 -16.99 5.26 -16.91
CA SER A 162 -15.60 5.61 -17.21
C SER A 162 -14.85 6.06 -15.95
N ASN A 163 -13.52 5.92 -15.96
CA ASN A 163 -12.65 6.61 -15.02
C ASN A 163 -12.99 8.11 -15.00
N LYS A 164 -13.14 8.69 -13.81
CA LYS A 164 -13.52 10.10 -13.64
C LYS A 164 -12.48 10.84 -12.81
N LEU A 165 -12.10 12.02 -13.29
CA LEU A 165 -11.20 12.94 -12.59
C LEU A 165 -11.97 13.78 -11.57
N TYR A 166 -11.46 13.82 -10.35
CA TYR A 166 -11.84 14.79 -9.32
C TYR A 166 -10.61 15.61 -8.95
N ALA A 167 -10.56 16.86 -9.38
CA ALA A 167 -9.40 17.73 -9.20
C ALA A 167 -9.79 19.19 -8.95
N LYS A 168 -8.94 19.91 -8.21
CA LYS A 168 -9.08 21.34 -7.94
C LYS A 168 -7.71 21.96 -7.66
N VAL A 169 -7.61 23.28 -7.78
CA VAL A 169 -6.55 24.04 -7.10
C VAL A 169 -6.93 24.16 -5.63
N VAL A 170 -6.11 23.58 -4.75
CA VAL A 170 -6.17 23.74 -3.30
C VAL A 170 -5.10 24.72 -2.83
N LYS A 171 -5.46 25.57 -1.88
CA LYS A 171 -4.64 26.70 -1.41
C LYS A 171 -4.24 26.51 0.05
N LYS A 172 -3.28 27.30 0.51
CA LYS A 172 -2.89 27.38 1.93
C LYS A 172 -4.10 27.33 2.87
N GLY A 173 -4.05 26.39 3.82
CA GLY A 173 -5.11 26.16 4.81
C GLY A 173 -6.23 25.22 4.36
N GLU A 174 -6.24 24.78 3.10
CA GLU A 174 -7.19 23.81 2.58
C GLU A 174 -6.60 22.39 2.57
N ALA A 175 -7.49 21.39 2.62
CA ALA A 175 -7.14 19.98 2.56
C ALA A 175 -7.77 19.27 1.36
N PHE A 176 -7.14 18.18 0.91
CA PHE A 176 -7.66 17.28 -0.13
C PHE A 176 -7.40 15.82 0.26
N ILE A 177 -8.33 14.92 -0.05
CA ILE A 177 -8.22 13.49 0.28
C ILE A 177 -8.02 12.66 -0.99
N PHE A 178 -7.11 11.69 -0.92
CA PHE A 178 -6.87 10.69 -1.95
C PHE A 178 -7.25 9.30 -1.41
N PRO A 179 -8.32 8.69 -1.93
CA PRO A 179 -8.72 7.35 -1.52
C PRO A 179 -7.62 6.32 -1.80
N ARG A 180 -7.52 5.31 -0.92
CA ARG A 180 -6.51 4.23 -0.98
C ARG A 180 -6.38 3.64 -2.38
N GLY A 181 -5.15 3.56 -2.87
CA GLY A 181 -4.81 2.92 -4.15
C GLY A 181 -5.24 3.66 -5.41
N LEU A 182 -5.90 4.83 -5.30
CA LEU A 182 -6.27 5.58 -6.50
C LEU A 182 -5.09 6.40 -7.04
N LEU A 183 -5.02 6.45 -8.37
CA LEU A 183 -4.10 7.31 -9.09
C LEU A 183 -4.38 8.78 -8.75
N HIS A 184 -3.36 9.50 -8.30
CA HIS A 184 -3.45 10.92 -8.00
C HIS A 184 -2.12 11.63 -8.31
N PHE A 185 -2.11 12.96 -8.28
CA PHE A 185 -0.98 13.79 -8.71
C PHE A 185 -1.01 15.18 -8.07
N GLN A 186 0.11 15.90 -8.12
CA GLN A 186 0.22 17.29 -7.69
C GLN A 186 1.00 18.10 -8.73
N LEU A 187 0.52 19.30 -9.02
CA LEU A 187 1.17 20.29 -9.88
C LEU A 187 1.08 21.67 -9.22
N ASN A 188 2.21 22.35 -9.04
CA ASN A 188 2.18 23.75 -8.62
C ASN A 188 1.86 24.64 -9.83
N LYS A 189 0.61 25.12 -9.92
CA LYS A 189 0.17 26.11 -10.92
C LYS A 189 0.37 27.57 -10.47
N GLY A 190 0.81 27.78 -9.23
CA GLY A 190 1.08 29.09 -8.67
C GLY A 190 2.39 29.69 -9.18
N LYS A 191 2.76 30.84 -8.60
CA LYS A 191 3.98 31.60 -8.93
C LYS A 191 5.05 31.54 -7.85
N VAL A 192 4.77 30.87 -6.75
CA VAL A 192 5.66 30.72 -5.58
C VAL A 192 5.78 29.24 -5.24
N LEU A 193 6.75 28.88 -4.40
CA LEU A 193 6.86 27.53 -3.84
C LEU A 193 5.52 27.14 -3.17
N ALA A 194 5.04 25.94 -3.48
CA ALA A 194 3.90 25.35 -2.80
C ALA A 194 4.38 24.24 -1.88
N SER A 195 3.92 24.26 -0.63
CA SER A 195 4.29 23.26 0.38
C SER A 195 3.06 22.60 0.98
N SER A 196 3.12 21.32 1.28
CA SER A 196 2.04 20.59 1.96
C SER A 196 2.56 19.61 2.99
N LEU A 197 1.74 19.32 4.00
CA LEU A 197 1.91 18.20 4.91
C LEU A 197 0.81 17.18 4.60
N ASN A 198 1.23 15.93 4.44
CA ASN A 198 0.36 14.84 4.02
C ASN A 198 0.37 13.79 5.11
N VAL A 199 -0.80 13.24 5.44
CA VAL A 199 -0.98 12.22 6.47
C VAL A 199 -1.55 10.98 5.80
N LEU A 200 -0.92 9.82 6.05
CA LEU A 200 -1.31 8.56 5.44
C LEU A 200 -1.63 7.53 6.52
N ASN A 201 -2.69 6.73 6.30
CA ASN A 201 -3.15 5.73 7.28
C ASN A 201 -2.41 4.37 7.16
N SER A 202 -1.08 4.44 7.05
CA SER A 202 -0.18 3.31 7.18
C SER A 202 1.21 3.82 7.57
N GLN A 203 1.93 3.06 8.38
CA GLN A 203 3.35 3.29 8.69
C GLN A 203 4.24 3.13 7.46
N ASN A 204 3.76 2.41 6.44
CA ASN A 204 4.43 2.19 5.18
C ASN A 204 3.40 2.19 4.03
N PRO A 205 3.01 3.37 3.53
CA PRO A 205 1.96 3.48 2.52
C PRO A 205 2.34 2.86 1.16
N GLY A 206 3.65 2.67 0.92
CA GLY A 206 4.23 2.32 -0.38
C GLY A 206 4.00 3.42 -1.41
N ILE A 207 4.76 3.44 -2.50
CA ILE A 207 4.51 4.39 -3.60
C ILE A 207 4.79 3.72 -4.94
N GLN A 208 3.90 3.94 -5.90
CA GLN A 208 4.10 3.52 -7.28
C GLN A 208 4.00 4.73 -8.20
N LEU A 209 5.15 5.28 -8.58
CA LEU A 209 5.23 6.38 -9.56
C LEU A 209 4.93 5.82 -10.95
N MET A 210 3.83 6.23 -11.57
CA MET A 210 3.34 5.61 -12.80
C MET A 210 4.36 5.66 -13.96
N PRO A 211 5.04 6.79 -14.24
CA PRO A 211 5.98 6.81 -15.36
C PRO A 211 7.13 5.81 -15.20
N SER A 212 7.76 5.77 -14.01
CA SER A 212 8.84 4.81 -13.72
C SER A 212 8.33 3.37 -13.63
N ALA A 213 7.13 3.15 -13.11
CA ALA A 213 6.53 1.82 -13.06
C ALA A 213 6.17 1.26 -14.45
N LEU A 214 5.85 2.12 -15.42
CA LEU A 214 5.50 1.70 -16.78
C LEU A 214 6.74 1.57 -17.67
N PHE A 215 7.65 2.54 -17.62
CA PHE A 215 8.76 2.64 -18.58
C PHE A 215 10.14 2.35 -17.97
N GLY A 216 10.25 2.22 -16.64
CA GLY A 216 11.51 1.97 -15.94
C GLY A 216 11.60 0.58 -15.29
N SER A 217 10.51 -0.17 -15.18
CA SER A 217 10.49 -1.46 -14.46
C SER A 217 10.90 -2.67 -15.29
N GLY A 218 11.15 -2.50 -16.58
CA GLY A 218 11.45 -3.60 -17.51
C GLY A 218 10.22 -4.39 -17.98
N ILE A 219 9.04 -3.77 -18.03
CA ILE A 219 7.90 -4.35 -18.77
C ILE A 219 8.34 -4.56 -20.23
N ASP A 220 7.96 -5.69 -20.80
CA ASP A 220 8.30 -6.02 -22.18
C ASP A 220 7.89 -4.89 -23.14
N ARG A 221 8.83 -4.48 -24.01
CA ARG A 221 8.62 -3.33 -24.89
C ARG A 221 7.45 -3.54 -25.84
N GLU A 222 7.28 -4.75 -26.39
CA GLU A 222 6.17 -5.06 -27.30
C GLU A 222 4.82 -4.88 -26.59
N MET A 223 4.76 -5.22 -25.30
CA MET A 223 3.58 -4.97 -24.46
C MET A 223 3.29 -3.47 -24.32
N LEU A 224 4.31 -2.64 -24.09
CA LEU A 224 4.15 -1.18 -23.97
C LEU A 224 3.75 -0.55 -25.31
N GLU A 225 4.38 -0.94 -26.41
CA GLU A 225 4.03 -0.49 -27.77
C GLU A 225 2.55 -0.74 -28.07
N LYS A 226 2.07 -1.95 -27.80
CA LYS A 226 0.67 -2.34 -28.00
C LYS A 226 -0.29 -1.65 -27.03
N SER A 227 0.14 -1.40 -25.79
CA SER A 227 -0.68 -0.75 -24.77
C SER A 227 -0.90 0.73 -25.03
N PHE A 228 0.13 1.43 -25.54
CA PHE A 228 0.08 2.87 -25.79
C PHE A 228 -0.12 3.24 -27.26
N PHE A 229 -0.16 2.26 -28.16
CA PHE A 229 -0.21 2.47 -29.62
C PHE A 229 0.95 3.34 -30.12
N MET A 230 2.14 3.10 -29.56
CA MET A 230 3.36 3.84 -29.85
C MET A 230 4.34 2.98 -30.64
N SER A 231 5.22 3.61 -31.42
CA SER A 231 6.31 2.90 -32.10
C SER A 231 7.42 2.53 -31.12
N GLU A 232 8.23 1.54 -31.49
CA GLU A 232 9.42 1.12 -30.74
C GLU A 232 10.30 2.32 -30.36
N ALA A 233 10.57 3.23 -31.30
CA ALA A 233 11.40 4.41 -31.07
C ALA A 233 10.80 5.36 -30.02
N GLN A 234 9.47 5.49 -29.99
CA GLN A 234 8.79 6.35 -29.01
C GLN A 234 8.81 5.73 -27.62
N VAL A 235 8.60 4.41 -27.50
CA VAL A 235 8.67 3.70 -26.22
C VAL A 235 10.11 3.68 -25.70
N ALA A 236 11.10 3.38 -26.55
CA ALA A 236 12.52 3.40 -26.19
C ALA A 236 12.99 4.78 -25.68
N ALA A 237 12.45 5.86 -26.24
CA ALA A 237 12.72 7.21 -25.75
C ALA A 237 12.17 7.43 -24.32
N LEU A 238 10.94 6.95 -24.02
CA LEU A 238 10.38 7.01 -22.67
C LEU A 238 11.15 6.12 -21.70
N GLU A 239 11.51 4.90 -22.10
CA GLU A 239 12.35 4.00 -21.32
C GLU A 239 13.67 4.67 -20.96
N THR A 240 14.34 5.32 -21.92
CA THR A 240 15.61 6.02 -21.66
C THR A 240 15.47 7.15 -20.63
N ILE A 241 14.29 7.79 -20.55
CA ILE A 241 14.01 8.85 -19.55
C ILE A 241 13.83 8.26 -18.15
N PHE A 242 13.24 7.06 -18.03
CA PHE A 242 12.77 6.51 -16.76
C PHE A 242 13.51 5.25 -16.27
N GLN A 243 14.38 4.66 -17.08
CA GLN A 243 15.31 3.63 -16.65
C GLN A 243 16.33 4.24 -15.69
N GLN A 244 16.43 3.67 -14.49
CA GLN A 244 17.45 3.99 -13.50
C GLN A 244 18.66 3.06 -13.67
#